data_AF-A0A1F7YYR7-F1
#
_entry.id   AF-A0A1F7YYR7-F1
#
_cell.length_a   1.000
_cell.length_b   1.000
_cell.length_c   1.000
_cell.angle_alpha   90.00
_cell.angle_beta   90.00
_cell.angle_gamma   90.00
#
_symmetry.space_group_name_H-M   'P 1'
#
loop_
_entity.id
_entity.type
_entity.pdbx_description
1 polymer ?
#
loop_
_entity_poly.entity_id
_entity_poly.type
_entity_poly.pdbx_seq_one_letter_code
_entity_poly.pdbx_strand_id
1 'polypeptide(L)'
;MYFAYILYSQPFDKYYIGSTSNLQNRIDRHNNGGSRYTRPFRPWALVYSEKFKTGSEAAKREKEIKRYKGGNSFKQLLSGQSHPA
;
A
#
# COMPACT_ATOMS: atom_id res chain seq x y z
N MET A 1 8.38 0.28 -15.21
CA MET A 1 7.14 0.83 -14.61
C MET A 1 7.19 0.56 -13.11
N TYR A 2 6.73 1.51 -12.31
CA TYR A 2 6.77 1.45 -10.85
C TYR A 2 5.37 1.67 -10.28
N PHE A 3 5.16 1.24 -9.05
CA PHE A 3 3.88 1.26 -8.38
C PHE A 3 4.05 1.83 -6.98
N ALA A 4 3.22 2.79 -6.59
CA ALA A 4 2.99 3.11 -5.18
C ALA A 4 1.72 2.37 -4.73
N TYR A 5 1.75 1.76 -3.55
CA TYR A 5 0.65 0.94 -3.07
C TYR A 5 0.42 1.10 -1.58
N ILE A 6 -0.80 0.76 -1.16
CA ILE A 6 -1.22 0.69 0.24
C ILE A 6 -1.83 -0.68 0.48
N LEU A 7 -1.26 -1.40 1.44
CA LEU A 7 -1.84 -2.62 1.97
C LEU A 7 -2.54 -2.31 3.29
N TYR A 8 -3.67 -2.96 3.51
CA TYR A 8 -4.41 -2.90 4.75
C TYR A 8 -4.51 -4.28 5.38
N SER A 9 -4.23 -4.35 6.67
CA SER A 9 -4.47 -5.52 7.49
C SER A 9 -5.71 -5.27 8.31
N GLN A 10 -6.84 -5.83 7.87
CA GLN A 10 -8.12 -5.77 8.59
C GLN A 10 -8.03 -6.24 10.05
N PRO A 11 -7.42 -7.40 10.39
CA PRO A 11 -7.43 -7.88 11.77
C PRO A 11 -6.62 -7.03 12.75
N PHE A 12 -5.71 -6.18 12.27
CA PHE A 12 -4.85 -5.36 13.10
C PHE A 12 -5.03 -3.85 12.88
N ASP A 13 -5.98 -3.47 12.03
CA ASP A 13 -6.21 -2.09 11.58
C ASP A 13 -4.92 -1.35 11.19
N LYS A 14 -4.05 -2.03 10.43
CA LYS A 14 -2.74 -1.48 10.03
C LYS A 14 -2.66 -1.21 8.54
N TYR A 15 -2.09 -0.06 8.22
CA TYR A 15 -1.75 0.31 6.85
C TYR A 15 -0.26 0.17 6.62
N TYR A 16 0.11 -0.39 5.47
CA TYR A 16 1.48 -0.45 4.99
C TYR A 16 1.57 0.26 3.64
N ILE A 17 2.40 1.30 3.59
CA ILE A 17 2.58 2.13 2.40
C ILE A 17 3.98 1.87 1.87
N GLY A 18 4.08 1.53 0.59
CA GLY A 18 5.36 1.30 -0.06
C GLY A 18 5.31 1.51 -1.56
N SER A 19 6.48 1.42 -2.19
CA SER A 19 6.64 1.44 -3.63
C SER A 19 7.41 0.22 -4.13
N THR A 20 7.12 -0.23 -5.35
CA THR A 20 7.79 -1.39 -5.98
C THR A 20 7.65 -1.35 -7.49
N SER A 21 8.54 -2.04 -8.22
CA SER A 21 8.38 -2.28 -9.65
C SER A 21 7.44 -3.46 -9.95
N ASN A 22 7.20 -4.35 -8.99
CA ASN A 22 6.35 -5.53 -9.15
C ASN A 22 5.41 -5.69 -7.95
N LEU A 23 4.18 -5.18 -8.10
CA LEU A 23 3.18 -5.13 -7.04
C LEU A 23 2.72 -6.52 -6.60
N GLN A 24 2.41 -7.40 -7.55
CA GLN A 24 1.86 -8.73 -7.28
C GLN A 24 2.84 -9.56 -6.43
N ASN A 25 4.09 -9.69 -6.91
CA ASN A 25 5.14 -10.41 -6.20
C ASN A 25 5.38 -9.82 -4.79
N ARG A 26 5.26 -8.50 -4.65
CA ARG A 26 5.43 -7.84 -3.35
C ARG A 26 4.32 -8.20 -2.36
N ILE A 27 3.06 -8.24 -2.80
CA ILE A 27 1.91 -8.65 -1.99
C ILE A 27 2.07 -10.11 -1.57
N ASP A 28 2.37 -10.99 -2.53
CA ASP A 28 2.56 -12.41 -2.28
C ASP A 28 3.70 -12.63 -1.28
N ARG A 29 4.82 -11.90 -1.41
CA ARG A 29 5.93 -11.98 -0.45
C ARG A 29 5.52 -11.52 0.96
N HIS A 30 4.70 -10.49 1.09
CA HIS A 30 4.20 -10.02 2.38
C HIS A 30 3.25 -11.03 3.03
N ASN A 31 2.36 -11.66 2.24
CA ASN A 31 1.44 -12.70 2.71
C ASN A 31 2.13 -14.05 2.97
N ASN A 32 3.23 -14.35 2.27
CA ASN A 32 4.08 -15.51 2.55
C ASN A 32 5.04 -15.32 3.73
N GLY A 33 5.01 -14.14 4.39
CA GLY A 33 5.80 -13.89 5.58
C GLY A 33 7.27 -13.54 5.33
N GLY A 34 7.62 -13.12 4.10
CA GLY A 34 8.98 -12.75 3.70
C GLY A 34 9.51 -11.45 4.32
N SER A 35 8.81 -10.85 5.29
CA SER A 35 9.31 -9.72 6.07
C SER A 35 8.94 -9.86 7.54
N ARG A 36 9.94 -9.74 8.42
CA ARG A 36 9.80 -9.86 9.89
C ARG A 36 8.74 -8.91 10.45
N TYR A 37 8.60 -7.72 9.87
CA TYR A 37 7.64 -6.71 10.32
C TYR A 37 6.22 -6.96 9.83
N THR A 38 6.05 -7.43 8.60
CA THR A 38 4.70 -7.63 8.02
C THR A 38 4.13 -9.02 8.29
N ARG A 39 4.97 -10.00 8.66
CA ARG A 39 4.57 -11.38 8.98
C ARG A 39 3.49 -11.50 10.07
N PRO A 40 3.51 -10.77 11.20
CA PRO A 40 2.48 -10.90 12.23
C PRO A 40 1.14 -10.26 11.83
N PHE A 41 1.13 -9.29 10.92
CA PHE A 41 -0.07 -8.54 10.54
C PHE A 41 -0.71 -9.05 9.24
N ARG A 42 -0.56 -10.34 8.94
CA ARG A 42 -1.23 -10.98 7.80
C ARG A 42 -2.68 -11.33 8.18
N PRO A 43 -3.60 -11.43 7.21
CA PRO A 43 -3.43 -11.18 5.78
C PRO A 43 -3.36 -9.69 5.44
N TRP A 44 -2.57 -9.36 4.41
CA TRP A 44 -2.51 -8.02 3.82
C TRP A 44 -3.38 -7.97 2.57
N ALA A 45 -4.36 -7.09 2.55
CA ALA A 45 -5.21 -6.79 1.40
C ALA A 45 -4.69 -5.53 0.69
N LEU A 46 -4.61 -5.57 -0.65
CA LEU A 46 -4.33 -4.37 -1.44
C LEU A 46 -5.57 -3.48 -1.46
N VAL A 47 -5.45 -2.26 -0.92
CA VAL A 47 -6.55 -1.29 -0.89
C VAL A 47 -6.31 -0.10 -1.82
N TYR A 48 -5.07 0.12 -2.24
CA TYR A 48 -4.72 1.17 -3.20
C TYR A 48 -3.49 0.80 -4.00
N SER A 49 -3.49 1.10 -5.30
CA SER A 49 -2.30 1.03 -6.14
C SER A 49 -2.33 2.07 -7.24
N GLU A 50 -1.18 2.68 -7.52
CA GLU A 50 -1.04 3.73 -8.53
C GLU A 50 0.24 3.48 -9.34
N LYS A 51 0.13 3.63 -10.67
CA LYS A 51 1.20 3.33 -11.64
C LYS A 51 1.99 4.59 -11.97
N PHE A 52 3.32 4.46 -12.00
CA PHE A 52 4.26 5.52 -12.32
C PHE A 52 5.29 5.06 -13.36
N LYS A 53 5.80 6.01 -14.14
CA LYS A 53 6.82 5.72 -15.15
C LYS A 53 8.17 5.45 -14.50
N THR A 54 8.53 6.23 -13.48
CA THR A 54 9.81 6.15 -12.77
C THR A 54 9.67 5.78 -11.29
N GLY A 55 10.74 5.21 -10.71
CA GLY A 55 10.78 4.89 -9.28
C GLY A 55 10.78 6.14 -8.40
N SER A 56 11.34 7.25 -8.89
CA SER A 56 11.34 8.54 -8.21
C SER A 56 9.93 9.11 -8.03
N GLU A 57 9.08 9.01 -9.06
CA GLU A 57 7.68 9.41 -8.96
C GLU A 57 6.91 8.54 -7.96
N ALA A 58 7.09 7.22 -8.02
CA ALA A 58 6.46 6.31 -7.06
C ALA A 58 6.90 6.59 -5.62
N ALA A 59 8.19 6.86 -5.40
CA ALA A 59 8.73 7.22 -4.09
C ALA A 59 8.25 8.60 -3.62
N LYS A 60 8.07 9.56 -4.52
CA LYS A 60 7.47 10.88 -4.21
C LYS A 60 6.03 10.68 -3.74
N ARG A 61 5.24 9.89 -4.46
CA ARG A 61 3.87 9.55 -4.07
C ARG A 61 3.81 8.82 -2.73
N GLU A 62 4.70 7.86 -2.50
CA GLU A 62 4.81 7.16 -1.21
C GLU A 62 5.03 8.15 -0.05
N LYS A 63 5.94 9.12 -0.23
CA LYS A 63 6.18 10.18 0.77
C LYS A 63 4.97 11.07 0.99
N GLU A 64 4.25 11.43 -0.07
CA GLU A 64 3.01 12.21 0.02
C GLU A 64 1.93 11.46 0.80
N ILE A 65 1.72 10.17 0.50
CA ILE A 65 0.74 9.34 1.23
C ILE A 65 1.14 9.21 2.70
N LYS A 66 2.43 8.98 3.00
CA LYS A 66 2.95 8.94 4.38
C LYS A 66 2.75 10.26 5.13
N ARG A 67 2.80 11.41 4.44
CA ARG A 67 2.56 12.73 5.03
C ARG A 67 1.12 12.94 5.47
N TYR A 68 0.15 12.24 4.90
CA TYR A 68 -1.24 12.35 5.32
C TYR A 68 -1.48 11.84 6.74
N LYS A 69 -0.56 11.03 7.33
CA LYS A 69 -0.62 10.53 8.71
C LYS A 69 -1.99 9.95 9.12
N GLY A 70 -2.73 9.34 8.19
CA GLY A 70 -4.07 8.81 8.46
C GLY A 70 -5.19 9.86 8.58
N GLY A 71 -4.91 11.12 8.24
CA GLY A 71 -5.89 12.20 8.21
C GLY A 71 -6.89 12.07 7.05
N ASN A 72 -7.73 13.09 6.88
CA ASN A 72 -8.83 13.07 5.90
C ASN A 72 -8.37 12.76 4.47
N SER A 73 -7.21 13.28 4.05
CA SER A 73 -6.66 13.01 2.72
C SER A 73 -6.28 11.55 2.51
N PHE A 74 -5.83 10.85 3.56
CA PHE A 74 -5.54 9.40 3.49
C PHE A 74 -6.84 8.60 3.32
N LYS A 75 -7.88 8.95 4.10
CA LYS A 75 -9.19 8.31 4.02
C LYS A 75 -9.85 8.55 2.67
N GLN A 76 -9.77 9.77 2.13
CA GLN A 76 -10.28 10.11 0.80
C GLN A 76 -9.61 9.30 -0.30
N LEU A 77 -8.29 9.10 -0.19
CA LEU A 77 -7.52 8.32 -1.15
C LEU A 77 -7.92 6.84 -1.14
N LEU A 78 -8.28 6.30 0.03
CA LEU A 78 -8.83 4.95 0.18
C LEU A 78 -10.30 4.85 -0.26
N SER A 79 -11.12 5.87 -0.02
CA SER A 79 -12.53 5.87 -0.40
C SER A 79 -12.76 6.13 -1.89
N GLY A 80 -11.80 6.77 -2.57
CA GLY A 80 -11.88 7.10 -4.00
C GLY A 80 -11.59 5.93 -4.95
N GLN A 81 -11.23 4.76 -4.43
CA GLN A 81 -11.13 3.51 -5.19
C GLN A 81 -12.25 2.60 -4.69
N SER A 82 -13.38 2.65 -5.39
CA SER A 82 -14.63 1.93 -5.18
C SER A 82 -14.49 0.64 -4.36
N HIS A 83 -15.08 0.61 -3.17
CA HIS A 83 -15.68 -0.64 -2.67
C HIS A 83 -16.72 -1.06 -3.72
N PRO A 84 -16.59 -2.22 -4.39
CA PRO A 84 -17.77 -2.81 -4.96
C PRO A 84 -18.69 -3.15 -3.79
N ALA A 85 -19.88 -2.56 -3.82
CA ALA A 85 -20.96 -2.82 -2.89
C ALA A 85 -21.35 -4.30 -2.86
#